data_AF-D3Q5F8-F1
#
_entry.id   AF-D3Q5F8-F1
#
_cell.length_a   1.000
_cell.length_b   1.000
_cell.length_c   1.000
_cell.angle_alpha   90.00
_cell.angle_beta   90.00
_cell.angle_gamma   90.00
#
_symmetry.space_group_name_H-M   'P 1'
#
loop_
_entity.id
_entity.type
_entity.pdbx_description
1 polymer ?
#
loop_
_entity_poly.entity_id
_entity_poly.type
_entity_poly.pdbx_seq_one_letter_code
_entity_poly.pdbx_strand_id
1 'polypeptide(L)'
;MLEEQKEFAGFANPVNPTPEELRAWAFDPAAGPPQTAAQWDLLLADDPLMPTLVELAADPVCPKRTFALHCLYLYAADAVRTGFRAHPKRKVRKVMEQAEAAQDAWVDLWVQNTQALIRDPDLFDYHDWCQGGLARRPRRLG
;
A
#
# COMPACT_ATOMS: atom_id res chain seq x y z
N MET A 1 16.82 5.13 -26.84
CA MET A 1 17.36 6.02 -25.80
C MET A 1 17.41 5.19 -24.53
N LEU A 2 18.60 4.73 -24.14
CA LEU A 2 18.76 3.97 -22.90
C LEU A 2 18.68 5.00 -21.77
N GLU A 3 17.55 5.07 -21.07
CA GLU A 3 17.50 5.83 -19.82
C GLU A 3 18.49 5.16 -18.85
N GLU A 4 19.47 5.92 -18.38
CA GLU A 4 20.29 5.51 -17.25
C GLU A 4 19.35 5.22 -16.08
N GLN A 5 19.18 3.94 -15.74
CA GLN A 5 18.55 3.56 -14.49
C GLN A 5 19.44 4.07 -13.37
N LYS A 6 19.06 5.22 -12.80
CA LYS A 6 19.71 5.78 -11.63
C LYS A 6 19.41 4.85 -10.47
N GLU A 7 20.41 4.07 -10.05
CA GLU A 7 20.30 3.14 -8.93
C GLU A 7 19.80 3.87 -7.67
N PHE A 8 18.91 3.22 -6.93
CA PHE A 8 18.38 3.78 -5.69
C PHE A 8 19.51 3.96 -4.66
N ALA A 9 19.76 5.22 -4.29
CA ALA A 9 20.89 5.58 -3.41
C ALA A 9 20.68 5.20 -1.93
N GLY A 10 19.50 4.67 -1.55
CA GLY A 10 19.12 4.38 -0.18
C GLY A 10 18.19 5.43 0.43
N PHE A 11 17.63 5.10 1.60
CA PHE A 11 16.81 6.02 2.39
C PHE A 11 17.69 6.83 3.35
N ALA A 12 17.48 8.15 3.42
CA ALA A 12 18.10 8.99 4.44
C ALA A 12 17.60 8.60 5.85
N ASN A 13 16.32 8.25 5.96
CA ASN A 13 15.73 7.65 7.15
C ASN A 13 14.76 6.51 6.76
N PRO A 14 15.16 5.23 6.88
CA PRO A 14 14.34 4.11 6.42
C PRO A 14 13.03 3.92 7.21
N VAL A 15 12.93 4.44 8.44
CA VAL A 15 11.68 4.36 9.23
C VAL A 15 10.71 5.50 8.96
N ASN A 16 11.12 6.51 8.19
CA ASN A 16 10.28 7.62 7.77
C ASN A 16 10.75 8.13 6.39
N PRO A 17 10.60 7.32 5.34
CA PRO A 17 11.05 7.70 4.01
C PRO A 17 10.17 8.80 3.44
N THR A 18 10.75 9.64 2.61
CA THR A 18 9.99 10.61 1.82
C THR A 18 9.24 9.92 0.68
N PRO A 19 8.17 10.54 0.14
CA PRO A 19 7.51 10.08 -1.08
C PRO A 19 8.46 9.85 -2.26
N GLU A 20 9.47 10.72 -2.41
CA GLU A 20 10.45 10.65 -3.50
C GLU A 20 11.39 9.45 -3.33
N GLU A 21 11.91 9.23 -2.13
CA GLU A 21 12.74 8.06 -1.83
C GLU A 21 11.93 6.76 -2.00
N LEU A 22 10.67 6.75 -1.57
CA LEU A 22 9.80 5.58 -1.72
C LEU A 22 9.55 5.25 -3.20
N ARG A 23 9.33 6.26 -4.05
CA ARG A 23 9.23 6.05 -5.51
C ARG A 23 10.53 5.50 -6.08
N ALA A 24 11.66 6.13 -5.76
CA ALA A 24 12.96 5.69 -6.26
C ALA A 24 13.26 4.23 -5.88
N TRP A 25 12.97 3.84 -4.63
CA TRP A 25 13.07 2.45 -4.18
C TRP A 25 12.11 1.51 -4.91
N ALA A 26 10.88 1.95 -5.15
CA ALA A 26 9.85 1.14 -5.78
C ALA A 26 10.15 0.82 -7.24
N PHE A 27 10.79 1.75 -7.96
CA PHE A 27 11.19 1.60 -9.36
C PHE A 27 12.55 0.94 -9.56
N ASP A 28 13.33 0.73 -8.50
CA ASP A 28 14.56 -0.07 -8.55
C ASP A 28 14.25 -1.55 -8.25
N PRO A 29 14.36 -2.46 -9.24
CA PRO A 29 14.09 -3.89 -9.04
C PRO A 29 15.12 -4.57 -8.14
N ALA A 30 16.36 -4.06 -8.09
CA ALA A 30 17.45 -4.61 -7.30
C ALA A 30 17.40 -4.14 -5.84
N ALA A 31 16.76 -3.01 -5.56
CA ALA A 31 16.62 -2.48 -4.21
C ALA A 31 15.75 -3.38 -3.31
N GLY A 32 16.37 -4.01 -2.31
CA GLY A 32 15.65 -4.73 -1.26
C GLY A 32 14.97 -3.78 -0.25
N PRO A 33 14.02 -4.26 0.57
CA PRO A 33 13.55 -3.49 1.72
C PRO A 33 14.71 -3.21 2.69
N PRO A 34 14.69 -2.08 3.44
CA PRO A 34 15.75 -1.75 4.37
C PRO A 34 15.89 -2.80 5.48
N GLN A 35 17.10 -3.36 5.63
CA GLN A 35 17.38 -4.42 6.63
C GLN A 35 17.16 -3.98 8.08
N THR A 36 17.23 -2.67 8.33
CA THR A 36 17.10 -2.08 9.67
C THR A 36 15.65 -1.97 10.16
N ALA A 37 14.66 -2.21 9.29
CA ALA A 37 13.26 -2.03 9.60
C ALA A 37 12.50 -3.38 9.54
N ALA A 38 12.40 -4.05 10.68
CA ALA A 38 11.45 -5.15 10.82
C ALA A 38 10.02 -4.60 10.60
N GLN A 39 9.19 -5.32 9.84
CA GLN A 39 7.81 -4.93 9.53
C GLN A 39 7.73 -3.55 8.84
N TRP A 40 8.62 -3.31 7.89
CA TRP A 40 8.69 -2.03 7.17
C TRP A 40 7.38 -1.68 6.45
N ASP A 41 6.64 -2.67 5.97
CA ASP A 41 5.28 -2.53 5.45
C ASP A 41 4.32 -1.87 6.45
N LEU A 42 4.39 -2.23 7.74
CA LEU A 42 3.61 -1.56 8.79
C LEU A 42 4.03 -0.11 9.01
N LEU A 43 5.32 0.19 8.91
CA LEU A 43 5.83 1.57 9.03
C LEU A 43 5.35 2.45 7.87
N LEU A 44 5.27 1.89 6.67
CA LEU A 44 4.82 2.60 5.47
C LEU A 44 3.30 2.73 5.40
N ALA A 45 2.55 1.84 6.07
CA ALA A 45 1.10 1.85 6.14
C ALA A 45 0.56 2.99 7.04
N ASP A 46 1.05 4.21 6.85
CA ASP A 46 0.64 5.42 7.56
C ASP A 46 0.14 6.52 6.61
N ASP A 47 -0.67 7.42 7.16
CA ASP A 47 -1.40 8.46 6.42
C ASP A 47 -0.54 9.31 5.44
N PRO A 48 0.70 9.73 5.77
CA PRO A 48 1.49 10.59 4.89
C PRO A 48 1.91 9.93 3.57
N LEU A 49 2.09 8.61 3.57
CA LEU A 49 2.60 7.86 2.42
C LEU A 49 1.50 7.20 1.58
N MET A 50 0.26 7.17 2.08
CA MET A 50 -0.87 6.58 1.35
C MET A 50 -1.02 7.11 -0.08
N PRO A 51 -0.91 8.43 -0.37
CA PRO A 51 -1.02 8.90 -1.74
C PRO A 51 0.03 8.30 -2.68
N THR A 52 1.27 8.17 -2.21
CA THR A 52 2.36 7.57 -2.96
C THR A 52 2.15 6.06 -3.12
N LEU A 53 1.67 5.37 -2.09
CA LEU A 53 1.41 3.93 -2.15
C LEU A 53 0.27 3.60 -3.12
N VAL A 54 -0.76 4.44 -3.22
CA VAL A 54 -1.82 4.31 -4.24
C VAL A 54 -1.23 4.44 -5.64
N GLU A 55 -0.41 5.48 -5.89
CA GLU A 55 0.28 5.68 -7.17
C GLU A 55 1.11 4.45 -7.55
N LEU A 56 1.94 3.97 -6.64
CA LEU A 56 2.82 2.80 -6.86
C LEU A 56 2.03 1.49 -7.05
N ALA A 57 0.91 1.33 -6.37
CA ALA A 57 0.05 0.15 -6.49
C ALA A 57 -0.81 0.17 -7.77
N ALA A 58 -1.08 1.35 -8.33
CA ALA A 58 -1.82 1.52 -9.58
C ALA A 58 -0.92 1.39 -10.81
N ASP A 59 0.38 1.65 -10.69
CA ASP A 59 1.30 1.61 -11.82
C ASP A 59 1.67 0.17 -12.24
N PRO A 60 1.31 -0.29 -13.46
CA PRO A 60 1.62 -1.62 -13.94
C PRO A 60 3.10 -1.88 -14.24
N VAL A 61 3.92 -0.85 -14.43
CA VAL A 61 5.37 -1.01 -14.65
C VAL A 61 6.18 -0.95 -13.36
N CYS A 62 5.56 -0.58 -12.23
CA CYS A 62 6.21 -0.54 -10.91
C CYS A 62 6.60 -1.96 -10.43
N PRO A 63 7.90 -2.27 -10.29
CA PRO A 63 8.37 -3.57 -9.80
C PRO A 63 7.85 -3.93 -8.40
N LYS A 64 7.64 -2.93 -7.54
CA LYS A 64 7.17 -3.12 -6.15
C LYS A 64 5.66 -2.87 -5.99
N ARG A 65 4.90 -2.86 -7.09
CA ARG A 65 3.45 -2.66 -7.09
C ARG A 65 2.70 -3.54 -6.08
N THR A 66 3.00 -4.85 -6.07
CA THR A 66 2.38 -5.81 -5.12
C THR A 66 2.70 -5.48 -3.66
N PHE A 67 3.89 -4.96 -3.39
CA PHE A 67 4.28 -4.53 -2.04
C PHE A 67 3.51 -3.26 -1.65
N ALA A 68 3.39 -2.28 -2.55
CA ALA A 68 2.58 -1.09 -2.30
C ALA A 68 1.11 -1.46 -2.01
N LEU A 69 0.53 -2.36 -2.81
CA LEU A 69 -0.83 -2.87 -2.60
C LEU A 69 -0.98 -3.56 -1.24
N HIS A 70 0.02 -4.31 -0.79
CA HIS A 70 0.05 -4.92 0.54
C HIS A 70 -0.03 -3.87 1.66
N CYS A 71 0.72 -2.77 1.55
CA CYS A 71 0.62 -1.65 2.51
C CYS A 71 -0.79 -1.04 2.54
N LEU A 72 -1.47 -0.93 1.39
CA LEU A 72 -2.86 -0.45 1.34
C LEU A 72 -3.82 -1.38 2.10
N TYR A 73 -3.65 -2.70 1.99
CA TYR A 73 -4.45 -3.66 2.75
C TYR A 73 -4.19 -3.58 4.26
N LEU A 74 -2.92 -3.40 4.68
CA LEU A 74 -2.56 -3.19 6.07
C LEU A 74 -3.23 -1.93 6.65
N TYR A 75 -3.15 -0.81 5.92
CA TYR A 75 -3.77 0.46 6.32
C TYR A 75 -5.29 0.33 6.52
N ALA A 76 -5.98 -0.30 5.57
CA ALA A 76 -7.43 -0.53 5.65
C ALA A 76 -7.80 -1.47 6.81
N ALA A 77 -7.04 -2.55 7.00
CA ALA A 77 -7.24 -3.50 8.08
C ALA A 77 -7.07 -2.86 9.46
N ASP A 78 -6.00 -2.09 9.65
CA ASP A 78 -5.72 -1.42 10.93
C ASP A 78 -6.78 -0.35 11.23
N ALA A 79 -7.21 0.39 10.20
CA ALA A 79 -8.31 1.34 10.33
C ALA A 79 -9.59 0.66 10.83
N VAL A 80 -10.02 -0.45 10.22
CA VAL A 80 -11.28 -1.12 10.62
C VAL A 80 -11.14 -1.81 11.98
N ARG A 81 -10.07 -2.58 12.21
CA ARG A 81 -9.88 -3.33 13.47
C ARG A 81 -9.78 -2.44 14.70
N THR A 82 -9.24 -1.24 14.54
CA THR A 82 -9.14 -0.28 15.65
C THR A 82 -10.41 0.54 15.85
N GLY A 83 -11.44 0.36 15.03
CA GLY A 83 -12.63 1.21 15.02
C GLY A 83 -12.31 2.63 14.56
N PHE A 84 -11.40 2.78 13.60
CA PHE A 84 -10.89 4.02 13.03
C PHE A 84 -10.10 4.91 14.03
N ARG A 85 -9.50 4.30 15.05
CA ARG A 85 -8.63 5.01 16.00
C ARG A 85 -7.22 5.22 15.45
N ALA A 86 -6.66 4.24 14.74
CA ALA A 86 -5.37 4.39 14.08
C ALA A 86 -5.47 5.35 12.89
N HIS A 87 -6.45 5.10 12.01
CA HIS A 87 -6.71 5.94 10.84
C HIS A 87 -8.18 6.38 10.82
N PRO A 88 -8.45 7.69 10.94
CA PRO A 88 -9.81 8.20 10.90
C PRO A 88 -10.54 7.82 9.60
N LYS A 89 -11.81 7.41 9.69
CA LYS A 89 -12.63 6.99 8.56
C LYS A 89 -12.62 7.97 7.37
N ARG A 90 -12.53 9.28 7.64
CA ARG A 90 -12.40 10.33 6.60
C ARG A 90 -11.12 10.23 5.77
N LYS A 91 -10.01 9.82 6.39
CA LYS A 91 -8.72 9.67 5.69
C LYS A 91 -8.75 8.41 4.82
N VAL A 92 -9.24 7.30 5.36
CA VAL A 92 -9.47 6.07 4.59
C VAL A 92 -10.32 6.33 3.35
N ARG A 93 -11.43 7.05 3.48
CA ARG A 93 -12.27 7.44 2.34
C ARG A 93 -11.51 8.27 1.30
N LYS A 94 -10.70 9.25 1.72
CA LYS A 94 -9.88 10.05 0.81
C LYS A 94 -8.87 9.20 0.03
N VAL A 95 -8.26 8.20 0.67
CA VAL A 95 -7.34 7.27 -0.01
C VAL A 95 -8.10 6.40 -1.01
N MET A 96 -9.30 5.95 -0.66
CA MET A 96 -10.18 5.20 -1.58
C MET A 96 -10.60 6.03 -2.80
N GLU A 97 -10.99 7.29 -2.59
CA GLU A 97 -11.31 8.22 -3.69
C GLU A 97 -10.11 8.43 -4.62
N GLN A 98 -8.90 8.52 -4.06
CA GLN A 98 -7.68 8.62 -4.86
C GLN A 98 -7.40 7.33 -5.66
N ALA A 99 -7.65 6.17 -5.06
CA ALA A 99 -7.47 4.88 -5.73
C ALA A 99 -8.47 4.69 -6.88
N GLU A 100 -9.74 5.04 -6.68
CA GLU A 100 -10.77 5.03 -7.75
C GLU A 100 -10.37 5.96 -8.92
N ALA A 101 -9.78 7.12 -8.60
CA ALA A 101 -9.29 8.07 -9.61
C ALA A 101 -8.07 7.57 -10.40
N ALA A 102 -7.33 6.57 -9.90
CA ALA A 102 -6.19 5.99 -10.59
C ALA A 102 -6.59 5.04 -11.74
N GLN A 103 -7.87 4.65 -11.82
CA GLN A 103 -8.45 3.82 -12.89
C GLN A 103 -7.69 2.51 -13.13
N ASP A 104 -7.22 1.88 -12.06
CA ASP A 104 -6.47 0.65 -12.11
C ASP A 104 -7.21 -0.50 -11.40
N ALA A 105 -7.24 -1.66 -12.04
CA ALA A 105 -8.05 -2.80 -11.60
C ALA A 105 -7.63 -3.35 -10.23
N TRP A 106 -6.36 -3.25 -9.83
CA TRP A 106 -5.89 -3.81 -8.55
C TRP A 106 -6.25 -2.90 -7.39
N VAL A 107 -6.06 -1.58 -7.57
CA VAL A 107 -6.47 -0.61 -6.56
C VAL A 107 -8.00 -0.46 -6.49
N ASP A 108 -8.72 -0.60 -7.60
CA ASP A 108 -10.19 -0.68 -7.62
C ASP A 108 -10.70 -1.88 -6.82
N LEU A 109 -10.05 -3.03 -6.95
CA LEU A 109 -10.41 -4.21 -6.17
C LEU A 109 -10.12 -4.01 -4.67
N TRP A 110 -9.01 -3.36 -4.33
CA TRP A 110 -8.72 -2.97 -2.96
C TRP A 110 -9.79 -2.02 -2.39
N VAL A 111 -10.25 -1.04 -3.18
CA VAL A 111 -11.36 -0.15 -2.79
C VAL A 111 -12.61 -0.97 -2.49
N GLN A 112 -13.00 -1.87 -3.38
CA GLN A 112 -14.19 -2.71 -3.20
C GLN A 112 -14.09 -3.58 -1.93
N ASN A 113 -12.93 -4.21 -1.72
CA ASN A 113 -12.68 -5.04 -0.54
C ASN A 113 -12.70 -4.20 0.75
N THR A 114 -12.13 -3.00 0.72
CA THR A 114 -12.15 -2.06 1.84
C THR A 114 -13.57 -1.59 2.15
N GLN A 115 -14.39 -1.30 1.12
CA GLN A 115 -15.82 -0.99 1.30
C GLN A 115 -16.58 -2.15 1.94
N ALA A 116 -16.30 -3.39 1.53
CA ALA A 116 -16.89 -4.59 2.11
C ALA A 116 -16.50 -4.72 3.59
N LEU A 117 -15.21 -4.63 3.92
CA LEU A 117 -14.74 -4.74 5.30
C LEU A 117 -15.26 -3.62 6.21
N ILE A 118 -15.38 -2.39 5.72
CA ILE A 118 -15.98 -1.28 6.48
C ILE A 118 -17.45 -1.56 6.82
N ARG A 119 -18.16 -2.27 5.94
CA ARG A 119 -19.58 -2.61 6.10
C ARG A 119 -19.76 -3.81 7.02
N ASP A 120 -18.90 -4.80 6.87
CA ASP A 120 -18.89 -6.04 7.63
C ASP A 120 -17.47 -6.36 8.11
N PRO A 121 -17.12 -5.94 9.34
CA PRO A 121 -15.81 -6.22 9.92
C PRO A 121 -15.50 -7.71 10.11
N ASP A 122 -16.50 -8.60 10.08
CA ASP A 122 -16.30 -10.05 10.21
C ASP A 122 -15.66 -10.67 8.95
N LEU A 123 -15.60 -9.92 7.85
CA LEU A 123 -14.82 -10.27 6.65
C LEU A 123 -13.30 -10.15 6.86
N PHE A 124 -12.85 -9.71 8.04
CA PHE A 124 -11.44 -9.64 8.36
C PHE A 124 -10.82 -11.04 8.46
N ASP A 125 -9.84 -11.31 7.61
CA ASP A 125 -8.95 -12.46 7.71
C ASP A 125 -7.48 -12.01 7.81
N TYR A 126 -6.76 -12.48 8.82
CA TYR A 126 -5.41 -12.01 9.08
C TYR A 126 -4.42 -12.35 7.96
N HIS A 127 -4.56 -13.53 7.35
CA HIS A 127 -3.66 -13.95 6.27
C HIS A 127 -3.89 -13.09 5.01
N ASP A 128 -5.14 -12.85 4.68
CA ASP A 128 -5.55 -12.08 3.52
C ASP A 128 -5.18 -10.60 3.61
N TRP A 129 -5.47 -9.98 4.75
CA TRP A 129 -5.33 -8.55 4.95
C TRP A 129 -3.95 -8.16 5.45
N CYS A 130 -3.36 -8.93 6.36
CA CYS A 130 -2.12 -8.55 7.05
C CYS A 130 -0.88 -9.31 6.58
N GLN A 131 -1.02 -10.52 6.04
CA GLN A 131 0.13 -11.25 5.50
C GLN A 131 0.28 -11.09 3.99
N GLY A 132 -0.63 -10.40 3.32
CA GLY A 132 -0.58 -10.09 1.89
C GLY A 132 -1.26 -11.12 1.00
N GLY A 133 -2.17 -11.94 1.54
CA GLY A 133 -2.96 -12.88 0.75
C GLY A 133 -3.73 -12.19 -0.37
N LEU A 134 -4.43 -11.08 -0.11
CA LEU A 134 -5.18 -10.33 -1.12
C LEU A 134 -4.29 -9.55 -2.08
N ALA A 135 -3.14 -9.05 -1.63
CA ALA A 135 -2.18 -8.37 -2.50
C ALA A 135 -1.55 -9.33 -3.51
N ARG A 136 -1.21 -10.56 -3.10
CA ARG A 136 -0.60 -11.58 -3.97
C ARG A 136 -1.60 -12.38 -4.77
N ARG A 137 -2.84 -12.52 -4.29
CA ARG A 137 -3.93 -13.22 -4.95
C ARG A 137 -5.19 -12.35 -4.93
N PRO A 138 -5.25 -11.32 -5.79
CA PRO A 138 -6.37 -10.40 -5.86
C PRO A 138 -7.68 -11.13 -6.11
N ARG A 139 -8.67 -10.91 -5.24
CA ARG A 139 -10.04 -11.41 -5.38
C ARG A 139 -11.01 -10.50 -4.62
N ARG A 140 -12.28 -10.56 -5.00
CA ARG A 140 -13.34 -9.79 -4.35
C ARG A 140 -13.83 -10.52 -3.10
N LEU A 141 -14.05 -9.77 -2.03
CA LEU A 141 -14.73 -10.24 -0.82
C LEU A 141 -16.24 -9.95 -0.93
N GLY A 142 -17.06 -10.89 -0.43
CA GLY A 142 -18.52 -10.90 -0.57
C GLY A 142 -19.24 -10.00 0.42
#